data_AF-A0A830GF26-F1
#
_entry.id   AF-A0A830GF26-F1
#
_cell.length_a   1.000
_cell.length_b   1.000
_cell.length_c   1.000
_cell.angle_alpha   90.00
_cell.angle_beta   90.00
_cell.angle_gamma   90.00
#
_symmetry.space_group_name_H-M   'P 1'
#
loop_
_entity.id
_entity.type
_entity.pdbx_description
1 polymer ?
#
loop_
_entity_poly.entity_id
_entity_poly.type
_entity_poly.pdbx_seq_one_letter_code
_entity_poly.pdbx_strand_id
1 'polypeptide(L)'
;MTEANATYPVEDATGNPGDPSFEAVWTLLCERGQHPRVDHPDAHFDEIMADVLERYDEEAVRTVTHRVLVAFQPFRTATADLGVRTVDGVRIGTTAVATLRELQAET
;
A
#
# COMPACT_ATOMS: atom_id res chain seq x y z
N MET A 1 -13.01 22.15 -14.25
CA MET A 1 -12.66 21.24 -13.14
C MET A 1 -11.30 20.69 -13.48
N THR A 2 -10.30 21.03 -12.70
CA THR A 2 -8.90 20.70 -12.96
C THR A 2 -8.70 19.19 -12.79
N GLU A 3 -8.05 18.58 -13.78
CA GLU A 3 -7.52 17.21 -13.77
C GLU A 3 -7.11 16.79 -12.35
N ALA A 4 -7.73 15.71 -11.87
CA ALA A 4 -7.39 15.11 -10.59
C ALA A 4 -5.97 14.55 -10.72
N ASN A 5 -4.99 15.32 -10.27
CA ASN A 5 -3.61 14.89 -10.24
C ASN A 5 -3.51 13.76 -9.21
N ALA A 6 -3.58 12.52 -9.69
CA ALA A 6 -3.36 11.32 -8.89
C ALA A 6 -2.12 11.54 -8.01
N THR A 7 -2.29 11.51 -6.69
CA THR A 7 -1.21 11.85 -5.75
C THR A 7 -0.14 10.75 -5.71
N TYR A 8 -0.53 9.53 -6.10
CA TYR A 8 0.34 8.37 -6.19
C TYR A 8 0.39 7.89 -7.65
N PRO A 9 1.60 7.71 -8.20
CA PRO A 9 1.80 7.21 -9.56
C PRO A 9 1.56 5.70 -9.61
N VAL A 10 0.30 5.30 -9.67
CA VAL A 10 -0.15 3.91 -9.81
C VAL A 10 -0.96 3.82 -11.08
N GLU A 11 -0.65 2.85 -11.95
CA GLU A 11 -1.30 2.71 -13.27
C GLU A 11 -2.84 2.73 -13.17
N ASP A 12 -3.40 2.00 -12.21
CA ASP A 12 -4.85 1.93 -11.95
C ASP A 12 -5.49 3.30 -11.62
N ALA A 13 -4.68 4.25 -11.15
CA ALA A 13 -5.11 5.59 -10.80
C ALA A 13 -4.76 6.64 -11.87
N THR A 14 -3.61 6.49 -12.53
CA THR A 14 -3.08 7.47 -13.50
C THR A 14 -3.44 7.13 -14.95
N GLY A 15 -3.76 5.87 -15.25
CA GLY A 15 -3.88 5.33 -16.60
C GLY A 15 -2.55 5.30 -17.37
N ASN A 16 -1.42 5.57 -16.72
CA ASN A 16 -0.11 5.58 -17.33
C ASN A 16 0.55 4.19 -17.18
N PRO A 17 0.79 3.44 -18.27
CA PRO A 17 1.39 2.11 -18.21
C PRO A 17 2.88 2.12 -17.81
N GLY A 18 3.49 3.30 -17.69
CA GLY A 18 4.84 3.44 -17.11
C GLY A 18 4.87 3.50 -15.58
N ASP A 19 3.71 3.64 -14.93
CA ASP A 19 3.61 3.58 -13.47
C ASP A 19 3.40 2.11 -13.02
N PRO A 20 3.85 1.72 -11.81
CA PRO A 20 3.55 0.40 -11.28
C PRO A 20 2.05 0.16 -11.15
N SER A 21 1.57 -1.03 -11.50
CA SER A 21 0.17 -1.42 -11.27
C SER A 21 -0.10 -1.65 -9.78
N PHE A 22 -1.35 -1.50 -9.38
CA PHE A 22 -1.80 -1.84 -8.03
C PHE A 22 -1.49 -3.29 -7.69
N GLU A 23 -1.62 -4.21 -8.66
CA GLU A 23 -1.31 -5.63 -8.44
C GLU A 23 0.18 -5.85 -8.17
N ALA A 24 1.07 -5.13 -8.85
CA ALA A 24 2.51 -5.19 -8.60
C ALA A 24 2.84 -4.69 -7.18
N VAL A 25 2.26 -3.56 -6.78
CA VAL A 25 2.41 -3.03 -5.42
C VAL A 25 1.88 -4.03 -4.39
N TRP A 26 0.69 -4.58 -4.59
CA TRP A 26 0.07 -5.54 -3.68
C TRP A 26 0.89 -6.82 -3.55
N THR A 27 1.37 -7.36 -4.67
CA THR A 27 2.17 -8.58 -4.69
C THR A 27 3.47 -8.38 -3.90
N LEU A 28 4.20 -7.30 -4.16
CA LEU A 28 5.44 -7.02 -3.44
C LEU A 28 5.17 -6.75 -1.95
N LEU A 29 4.09 -6.03 -1.62
CA LEU A 29 3.70 -5.77 -0.23
C LEU A 29 3.47 -7.08 0.55
N CYS A 30 2.75 -8.03 -0.05
CA CYS A 30 2.53 -9.36 0.53
C CYS A 30 3.83 -10.16 0.65
N GLU A 31 4.68 -10.15 -0.38
CA GLU A 31 5.97 -10.82 -0.35
C GLU A 31 6.84 -10.30 0.81
N ARG A 32 6.92 -8.97 0.98
CA ARG A 32 7.66 -8.35 2.09
C ARG A 32 7.08 -8.70 3.45
N GLY A 33 5.76 -8.73 3.60
CA GLY A 33 5.12 -9.15 4.84
C GLY A 33 5.33 -10.64 5.18
N GLN A 34 5.37 -11.52 4.17
CA GLN A 34 5.60 -12.96 4.36
C GLN A 34 7.08 -13.31 4.53
N HIS A 35 7.96 -12.53 3.90
CA HIS A 35 9.40 -12.71 3.92
C HIS A 35 10.11 -11.38 4.23
N PRO A 36 10.04 -10.90 5.48
CA PRO A 36 10.69 -9.65 5.86
C PRO A 36 12.20 -9.70 5.61
N ARG A 37 12.72 -8.64 5.00
CA ARG A 37 14.16 -8.53 4.70
C ARG A 37 14.96 -8.34 6.00
N VAL A 38 16.17 -8.89 6.03
CA VAL A 38 17.12 -8.73 7.13
C VAL A 38 18.19 -7.72 6.72
N ASP A 39 18.62 -6.86 7.66
CA ASP A 39 19.65 -5.83 7.45
C ASP A 39 19.34 -4.85 6.31
N HIS A 40 18.06 -4.65 6.00
CA HIS A 40 17.58 -3.70 4.98
C HIS A 40 17.09 -2.40 5.65
N PRO A 41 17.39 -1.20 5.09
CA PRO A 41 16.92 0.08 5.66
C PRO A 41 15.40 0.14 5.87
N ASP A 42 14.66 -0.50 4.98
CA ASP A 42 13.20 -0.55 4.98
C ASP A 42 12.61 -1.83 5.60
N ALA A 43 13.42 -2.68 6.26
CA ALA A 43 12.94 -3.91 6.90
C ALA A 43 11.81 -3.67 7.92
N HIS A 44 11.81 -2.50 8.55
CA HIS A 44 10.74 -2.11 9.48
C HIS A 44 9.36 -2.00 8.81
N PHE A 45 9.29 -1.67 7.52
CA PHE A 45 8.03 -1.68 6.76
C PHE A 45 7.54 -3.11 6.52
N ASP A 46 8.47 -4.02 6.23
CA ASP A 46 8.19 -5.44 6.05
C ASP A 46 7.61 -6.05 7.34
N GLU A 47 8.22 -5.76 8.51
CA GLU A 47 7.74 -6.18 9.83
C GLU A 47 6.35 -5.61 10.15
N ILE A 48 6.11 -4.33 9.87
CA ILE A 48 4.79 -3.71 10.01
C ILE A 48 3.74 -4.44 9.16
N MET A 49 4.11 -4.84 7.95
CA MET A 49 3.19 -5.54 7.06
C MET A 49 2.91 -6.96 7.54
N ALA A 50 3.91 -7.67 8.05
CA ALA A 50 3.75 -8.99 8.67
C ALA A 50 2.73 -8.93 9.82
N ASP A 51 2.90 -7.98 10.74
CA ASP A 51 2.00 -7.73 11.87
C ASP A 51 0.55 -7.42 11.44
N VAL A 52 0.39 -6.74 10.31
CA VAL A 52 -0.92 -6.38 9.77
C VAL A 52 -1.59 -7.58 9.12
N LEU A 53 -0.86 -8.37 8.32
CA LEU A 53 -1.37 -9.57 7.67
C LEU A 53 -1.69 -10.69 8.66
N GLU A 54 -1.01 -10.75 9.81
CA GLU A 54 -1.37 -11.66 10.90
C GLU A 54 -2.66 -11.24 11.61
N ARG A 55 -2.90 -9.92 11.71
CA ARG A 55 -4.01 -9.36 12.50
C ARG A 55 -5.32 -9.26 11.74
N TYR A 56 -5.27 -9.04 10.45
CA TYR A 56 -6.43 -8.69 9.63
C TYR A 56 -6.56 -9.60 8.43
N ASP A 57 -7.80 -9.81 8.00
CA ASP A 57 -8.08 -10.51 6.75
C ASP A 57 -7.38 -9.81 5.58
N GLU A 58 -6.76 -10.62 4.72
CA GLU A 58 -6.02 -10.13 3.56
C GLU A 58 -6.86 -9.18 2.69
N GLU A 59 -8.16 -9.49 2.51
CA GLU A 59 -9.10 -8.66 1.76
C GLU A 59 -9.26 -7.26 2.38
N ALA A 60 -9.33 -7.15 3.71
CA ALA A 60 -9.45 -5.88 4.40
C ALA A 60 -8.19 -5.04 4.18
N VAL A 61 -7.02 -5.66 4.28
CA VAL A 61 -5.73 -4.99 4.06
C VAL A 61 -5.60 -4.54 2.60
N ARG A 62 -5.93 -5.41 1.65
CA ARG A 62 -5.96 -5.10 0.21
C ARG A 62 -6.89 -3.94 -0.10
N THR A 63 -8.06 -3.92 0.52
CA THR A 63 -9.04 -2.84 0.36
C THR A 63 -8.51 -1.51 0.90
N VAL A 64 -7.86 -1.49 2.07
CA VAL A 64 -7.21 -0.28 2.60
C VAL A 64 -6.13 0.22 1.64
N THR A 65 -5.24 -0.67 1.17
CA THR A 65 -4.18 -0.32 0.24
C THR A 65 -4.74 0.27 -1.06
N HIS A 66 -5.77 -0.34 -1.64
CA HIS A 66 -6.44 0.16 -2.84
C HIS A 66 -7.08 1.53 -2.60
N ARG A 67 -7.80 1.70 -1.48
CA ARG A 67 -8.44 2.97 -1.12
C ARG A 67 -7.43 4.11 -0.99
N VAL A 68 -6.26 3.81 -0.45
CA VAL A 68 -5.17 4.79 -0.29
C VAL A 68 -4.53 5.14 -1.62
N LEU A 69 -4.09 4.13 -2.38
CA LEU A 69 -3.25 4.33 -3.55
C LEU A 69 -4.04 4.71 -4.80
N VAL A 70 -5.24 4.13 -4.98
CA VAL A 70 -6.05 4.29 -6.19
C VAL A 70 -7.19 5.26 -5.97
N ALA A 71 -7.94 5.12 -4.86
CA ALA A 71 -9.10 5.98 -4.59
C ALA A 71 -8.77 7.28 -3.85
N PHE A 72 -7.49 7.53 -3.55
CA PHE A 72 -6.99 8.71 -2.84
C PHE A 72 -7.70 9.01 -1.51
N GLN A 73 -8.19 7.98 -0.83
CA GLN A 73 -8.81 8.15 0.47
C GLN A 73 -7.72 8.41 1.52
N PRO A 74 -7.92 9.40 2.41
CA PRO A 74 -7.03 9.59 3.55
C PRO A 74 -6.89 8.30 4.36
N PHE A 75 -5.69 8.03 4.87
CA PHE A 75 -5.37 6.79 5.62
C PHE A 75 -6.39 6.48 6.74
N ARG A 76 -6.90 7.53 7.39
CA ARG A 76 -7.86 7.41 8.50
C ARG A 76 -9.23 6.90 8.03
N THR A 77 -9.68 7.32 6.85
CA THR A 77 -10.99 6.93 6.29
C THR A 77 -10.92 5.69 5.42
N ALA A 78 -9.74 5.31 4.93
CA ALA A 78 -9.55 4.09 4.15
C ALA A 78 -9.96 2.81 4.91
N THR A 79 -9.96 2.86 6.25
CA THR A 79 -10.37 1.76 7.15
C THR A 79 -11.87 1.64 7.38
N ALA A 80 -12.69 2.55 6.86
CA ALA A 80 -14.13 2.58 7.10
C ALA A 80 -14.80 1.24 6.75
N ASP A 81 -15.58 0.72 7.69
CA ASP A 81 -16.35 -0.52 7.59
C ASP A 81 -15.52 -1.82 7.45
N LEU A 82 -14.21 -1.78 7.74
CA LEU A 82 -13.33 -2.95 7.60
C LEU A 82 -12.90 -3.57 8.94
N GLY A 83 -13.32 -3.02 10.08
CA GLY A 83 -12.85 -3.46 11.40
C GLY A 83 -11.35 -3.19 11.66
N VAL A 84 -10.66 -2.51 10.74
CA VAL A 84 -9.26 -2.13 10.85
C VAL A 84 -9.13 -0.89 11.72
N ARG A 85 -8.23 -0.91 12.71
CA ARG A 85 -7.96 0.26 13.54
C ARG A 85 -7.37 1.37 12.68
N THR A 86 -7.77 2.61 12.92
CA THR A 86 -7.27 3.79 12.18
C THR A 86 -5.73 3.87 12.18
N VAL A 87 -5.08 3.54 13.29
CA VAL A 87 -3.61 3.51 13.39
C VAL A 87 -2.98 2.46 12.46
N ASP A 88 -3.62 1.31 12.29
CA ASP A 88 -3.14 0.27 11.39
C ASP A 88 -3.46 0.64 9.92
N GLY A 89 -4.53 1.40 9.67
CA GLY A 89 -4.76 2.03 8.36
C GLY A 89 -3.63 2.98 7.93
N VAL A 90 -3.11 3.77 8.87
CA VAL A 90 -1.93 4.63 8.62
C VAL A 90 -0.69 3.79 8.33
N ARG A 91 -0.48 2.69 9.07
CA ARG A 91 0.63 1.76 8.82
C ARG A 91 0.54 1.13 7.44
N ILE A 92 -0.62 0.56 7.09
CA ILE A 92 -0.88 -0.02 5.76
C ILE A 92 -0.59 1.01 4.65
N GLY A 93 -1.18 2.21 4.75
CA GLY A 93 -0.99 3.24 3.74
C GLY A 93 0.47 3.70 3.63
N THR A 94 1.19 3.80 4.75
CA THR A 94 2.60 4.19 4.77
C THR A 94 3.48 3.14 4.11
N THR A 95 3.32 1.88 4.49
CA THR A 95 4.05 0.75 3.89
C THR A 95 3.74 0.63 2.40
N ALA A 96 2.47 0.74 2.00
CA ALA A 96 2.08 0.69 0.59
C ALA A 96 2.74 1.79 -0.26
N VAL A 97 2.85 3.01 0.27
CA VAL A 97 3.56 4.11 -0.42
C VAL A 97 5.06 3.87 -0.48
N ALA A 98 5.66 3.25 0.56
CA ALA A 98 7.07 2.86 0.53
C ALA A 98 7.33 1.77 -0.54
N THR A 99 6.49 0.74 -0.59
CA THR A 99 6.53 -0.32 -1.61
C THR A 99 6.36 0.23 -3.03
N LEU A 100 5.45 1.19 -3.22
CA LEU A 100 5.31 1.86 -4.51
C LEU A 100 6.63 2.55 -4.93
N ARG A 101 7.28 3.27 -4.00
CA ARG A 101 8.56 3.94 -4.29
C ARG A 101 9.69 2.97 -4.60
N GLU A 102 9.71 1.81 -3.95
CA GLU A 102 10.65 0.72 -4.26
C GLU A 102 10.49 0.29 -5.72
N LEU A 103 9.25 -0.02 -6.16
CA LEU A 103 8.97 -0.40 -7.55
C LEU A 103 9.33 0.70 -8.55
N GLN A 104 9.10 1.96 -8.21
CA GLN A 104 9.47 3.09 -9.06
C GLN A 104 10.99 3.28 -9.19
N ALA A 105 11.77 2.88 -8.18
CA ALA A 105 13.23 2.96 -8.24
C ALA A 105 13.85 1.83 -9.09
N GLU A 106 13.09 0.75 -9.33
CA GLU A 106 13.49 -0.41 -10.13
C GLU A 106 13.09 -0.30 -11.61
N THR A 107 12.26 0.70 -11.96
CA THR A 107 11.76 0.97 -13.33
C THR A 107 12.62 2.00 -14.05
#